data_AF-A0A3N7HAG1-F1
#
_entry.id   AF-A0A3N7HAG1-F1
#
_cell.length_a   1.000
_cell.length_b   1.000
_cell.length_c   1.000
_cell.angle_alpha   90.00
_cell.angle_beta   90.00
_cell.angle_gamma   90.00
#
_symmetry.space_group_name_H-M   'P 1'
#
loop_
_entity.id
_entity.type
_entity.pdbx_description
1 polymer ?
#
loop_
_entity_poly.entity_id
_entity_poly.type
_entity_poly.pdbx_seq_one_letter_code
_entity_poly.pdbx_strand_id
1 'polypeptide(L)'
;MPGLRNTYFLIGILLFLVVGTQCQAQERTLHRLEFKSPKQLHRFFKYKRGKTIISGHRGTVEQGLTENSIAGMEAVLRHTPAFFEIDPRLTKDGVVVLMHDATLDRTTTGTGKLADHTWEEVKQLRLKDRYGKETE
;
A
#
# COMPACT_ATOMS: atom_id res chain seq x y z
N MET A 1 59.68 5.94 13.86
CA MET A 1 58.93 4.83 13.23
C MET A 1 57.63 5.36 12.64
N PRO A 2 57.58 5.69 11.33
CA PRO A 2 56.44 6.38 10.69
C PRO A 2 55.26 5.47 10.31
N GLY A 3 55.41 4.15 10.41
CA GLY A 3 54.42 3.18 9.90
C GLY A 3 53.13 3.08 10.71
N LEU A 4 53.15 3.38 12.01
CA LEU A 4 52.02 3.09 12.90
C LEU A 4 50.82 4.04 12.67
N ARG A 5 51.07 5.29 12.27
CA ARG A 5 50.03 6.32 12.08
C ARG A 5 49.17 6.07 10.84
N ASN A 6 49.75 5.51 9.77
CA ASN A 6 49.01 5.13 8.57
C ASN A 6 48.13 3.90 8.80
N THR A 7 48.56 2.98 9.68
CA THR A 7 47.77 1.78 10.02
C THR A 7 46.48 2.15 10.75
N TYR A 8 46.53 3.06 11.73
CA TYR A 8 45.31 3.51 12.43
C TYR A 8 44.37 4.32 11.53
N PHE A 9 44.90 5.07 10.56
CA PHE A 9 44.08 5.82 9.60
C PHE A 9 43.35 4.88 8.63
N LEU A 10 44.04 3.85 8.13
CA LEU A 10 43.43 2.81 7.28
C LEU A 10 42.42 1.95 8.04
N ILE A 11 42.68 1.60 9.31
CA ILE A 11 41.71 0.91 10.16
C ILE A 11 40.47 1.78 10.41
N GLY A 12 40.64 3.09 10.62
CA GLY A 12 39.54 4.04 10.78
C GLY A 12 38.64 4.15 9.55
N ILE A 13 39.23 4.19 8.34
CA ILE A 13 38.47 4.19 7.07
C ILE A 13 37.74 2.85 6.87
N LEU A 14 38.40 1.73 7.18
CA LEU A 14 37.80 0.40 7.04
C LEU A 14 36.62 0.22 8.03
N LEU A 15 36.75 0.70 9.27
CA LEU A 15 35.64 0.70 10.24
C LEU A 15 34.47 1.57 9.76
N PHE A 16 34.75 2.74 9.17
CA PHE A 16 33.71 3.64 8.67
C PHE A 16 32.96 3.05 7.47
N LEU A 17 33.66 2.33 6.58
CA LEU A 17 33.04 1.62 5.45
C LEU A 17 32.20 0.41 5.89
N VAL A 18 32.60 -0.30 6.95
CA VAL A 18 31.84 -1.43 7.51
C VAL A 18 30.58 -0.97 8.24
N VAL A 19 30.60 0.18 8.93
CA VAL A 19 29.39 0.74 9.57
C VAL A 19 28.46 1.41 8.54
N GLY A 20 29.00 2.02 7.48
CA GLY A 20 28.21 2.68 6.42
C GLY A 20 27.38 1.75 5.54
N THR A 21 27.54 0.43 5.66
CA THR A 21 26.82 -0.58 4.85
C THR A 21 25.65 -1.23 5.56
N GLN A 22 25.35 -0.88 6.82
CA GLN A 22 24.15 -1.34 7.52
C GLN A 22 23.01 -0.31 7.47
N CYS A 23 22.72 0.23 6.30
CA CYS A 23 21.35 0.64 5.99
C CYS A 23 20.70 -0.56 5.30
N GLN A 24 20.31 -1.57 6.09
CA GLN A 24 19.43 -2.61 5.55
C GLN A 24 18.11 -1.91 5.23
N ALA A 25 17.86 -1.67 3.94
CA ALA A 25 16.53 -1.41 3.45
C ALA A 25 15.67 -2.60 3.90
N GLN A 26 14.89 -2.39 4.95
CA GLN A 26 13.99 -3.39 5.49
C GLN A 26 13.03 -3.75 4.37
N GLU A 27 13.19 -4.92 3.77
CA GLU A 27 12.21 -5.48 2.85
C GLU A 27 10.88 -5.48 3.61
N ARG A 28 9.94 -4.61 3.23
CA ARG A 28 8.68 -4.43 3.95
C ARG A 28 7.83 -5.68 3.73
N THR A 29 8.06 -6.71 4.53
CA THR A 29 7.28 -7.95 4.48
C THR A 29 5.82 -7.61 4.72
N LEU A 30 4.97 -7.90 3.73
CA LEU A 30 3.52 -7.73 3.84
C LEU A 30 2.91 -9.00 4.43
N HIS A 31 2.04 -8.86 5.43
CA HIS A 31 1.28 -9.95 6.05
C HIS A 31 0.16 -10.45 5.11
N ARG A 32 0.52 -10.99 3.95
CA ARG A 32 -0.44 -11.48 2.96
C ARG A 32 -1.10 -12.79 3.41
N LEU A 33 -2.39 -12.92 3.14
CA LEU A 33 -3.12 -14.17 3.30
C LEU A 33 -3.09 -14.94 1.98
N GLU A 34 -2.33 -16.03 1.93
CA GLU A 34 -2.21 -16.86 0.73
C GLU A 34 -3.06 -18.12 0.85
N PHE A 35 -3.94 -18.33 -0.13
CA PHE A 35 -4.77 -19.53 -0.22
C PHE A 35 -4.43 -20.29 -1.50
N LYS A 36 -4.02 -21.55 -1.37
CA LYS A 36 -3.64 -22.41 -2.51
C LYS A 36 -4.84 -23.05 -3.20
N SER A 37 -6.04 -22.90 -2.65
CA SER A 37 -7.28 -23.41 -3.26
C SER A 37 -8.53 -22.71 -2.71
N PRO A 38 -9.65 -22.71 -3.47
CA PRO A 38 -10.95 -22.25 -2.96
C PRO A 38 -11.40 -22.96 -1.68
N LYS A 39 -11.03 -24.23 -1.49
CA LYS A 39 -11.34 -24.99 -0.27
C LYS A 39 -10.63 -24.44 0.97
N GLN A 40 -9.39 -23.96 0.81
CA GLN A 40 -8.66 -23.30 1.90
C GLN A 40 -9.29 -21.95 2.24
N LEU A 41 -9.62 -21.15 1.23
CA LEU A 41 -10.33 -19.88 1.39
C LEU A 41 -11.67 -20.08 2.13
N HIS A 42 -12.50 -21.02 1.69
CA HIS A 42 -13.78 -21.31 2.33
C HIS A 42 -13.61 -21.76 3.79
N ARG A 43 -12.61 -22.61 4.07
CA ARG A 43 -12.27 -23.00 5.45
C ARG A 43 -11.81 -21.80 6.28
N PHE A 44 -11.09 -20.86 5.67
CA PHE A 44 -10.70 -19.62 6.31
C PHE A 44 -11.91 -18.72 6.60
N PHE A 45 -12.98 -18.72 5.81
CA PHE A 45 -14.17 -17.93 6.16
C PHE A 45 -15.19 -18.68 7.02
N LYS A 46 -15.03 -19.98 7.21
CA LYS A 46 -15.89 -20.75 8.10
C LYS A 46 -15.78 -20.23 9.53
N TYR A 47 -16.94 -19.96 10.14
CA TYR A 47 -17.05 -19.54 11.52
C TYR A 47 -16.37 -20.55 12.46
N LYS A 48 -15.61 -20.02 13.41
CA LYS A 48 -14.99 -20.76 14.51
C LYS A 48 -14.98 -19.85 15.72
N ARG A 49 -15.47 -20.34 16.86
CA ARG A 49 -15.49 -19.57 18.11
C ARG A 49 -14.07 -19.09 18.47
N GLY A 50 -13.95 -17.81 18.81
CA GLY A 50 -12.68 -17.18 19.17
C GLY A 50 -11.76 -16.81 17.98
N LYS A 51 -12.22 -16.99 16.73
CA LYS A 51 -11.48 -16.55 15.55
C LYS A 51 -11.86 -15.13 15.17
N THR A 52 -10.85 -14.30 14.94
CA THR A 52 -10.99 -12.93 14.45
C THR A 52 -10.54 -12.85 12.99
N ILE A 53 -11.30 -12.16 12.16
CA ILE A 53 -10.92 -11.80 10.79
C ILE A 53 -10.94 -10.27 10.73
N ILE A 54 -9.87 -9.71 10.16
CA ILE A 54 -9.76 -8.25 9.95
C ILE A 54 -10.10 -7.98 8.49
N SER A 55 -11.00 -7.02 8.26
CA SER A 55 -11.34 -6.51 6.94
C SER A 55 -11.17 -5.00 6.93
N GLY A 56 -10.24 -4.48 6.13
CA GLY A 56 -10.10 -3.06 5.89
C GLY A 56 -11.23 -2.59 4.98
N HIS A 57 -12.15 -1.79 5.51
CA HIS A 57 -13.19 -1.15 4.73
C HIS A 57 -12.54 -0.17 3.75
N ARG A 58 -12.64 -0.46 2.45
CA ARG A 58 -11.99 0.24 1.35
C ARG A 58 -10.48 0.37 1.52
N GLY A 59 -9.84 -0.62 2.14
CA GLY A 59 -8.45 -0.47 2.59
C GLY A 59 -8.36 0.31 3.90
N THR A 60 -7.94 1.57 3.83
CA THR A 60 -7.82 2.48 4.97
C THR A 60 -7.85 3.94 4.51
N VAL A 61 -8.25 4.85 5.40
CA VAL A 61 -8.16 6.31 5.23
C VAL A 61 -7.21 6.95 6.26
N GLU A 62 -6.51 6.11 7.02
CA GLU A 62 -5.62 6.57 8.07
C GLU A 62 -4.26 6.98 7.51
N GLN A 63 -3.51 7.78 8.27
CA GLN A 63 -2.16 8.22 7.92
C GLN A 63 -2.06 9.00 6.60
N GLY A 64 -3.13 9.71 6.21
CA GLY A 64 -3.16 10.47 4.96
C GLY A 64 -3.18 9.58 3.73
N LEU A 65 -3.69 8.35 3.84
CA LEU A 65 -3.93 7.46 2.72
C LEU A 65 -5.37 7.58 2.24
N THR A 66 -5.58 7.20 0.99
CA THR A 66 -6.88 7.28 0.33
C THR A 66 -7.55 5.90 0.31
N GLU A 67 -8.86 5.88 0.47
CA GLU A 67 -9.66 4.67 0.30
C GLU A 67 -9.47 4.06 -1.09
N ASN A 68 -9.69 2.74 -1.22
CA ASN A 68 -9.57 2.00 -2.48
C ASN A 68 -8.18 2.12 -3.16
N SER A 69 -7.14 2.50 -2.41
CA SER A 69 -5.78 2.64 -2.93
C SER A 69 -4.88 1.46 -2.57
N ILE A 70 -3.93 1.14 -3.47
CA ILE A 70 -2.93 0.09 -3.25
C ILE A 70 -2.05 0.45 -2.05
N ALA A 71 -1.62 1.72 -1.94
CA ALA A 71 -0.81 2.17 -0.80
C ALA A 71 -1.55 2.02 0.54
N GLY A 72 -2.86 2.30 0.55
CA GLY A 72 -3.75 2.06 1.68
C GLY A 72 -3.78 0.59 2.11
N MET A 73 -4.03 -0.31 1.16
CA MET A 73 -4.06 -1.75 1.41
C MET A 73 -2.69 -2.27 1.90
N GLU A 74 -1.60 -1.86 1.26
CA GLU A 74 -0.25 -2.23 1.69
C GLU A 74 0.09 -1.70 3.08
N ALA A 75 -0.38 -0.51 3.46
CA ALA A 75 -0.19 0.03 4.80
C ALA A 75 -0.82 -0.87 5.86
N VAL A 76 -2.04 -1.33 5.63
CA VAL A 76 -2.69 -2.29 6.53
C VAL A 76 -1.90 -3.60 6.59
N LEU A 77 -1.47 -4.12 5.44
CA LEU A 77 -0.71 -5.38 5.37
C LEU A 77 0.69 -5.29 6.01
N ARG A 78 1.25 -4.10 6.21
CA ARG A 78 2.49 -3.93 7.00
C ARG A 78 2.28 -4.14 8.51
N HIS A 79 1.04 -4.13 8.98
CA HIS A 79 0.72 -4.25 10.40
C HIS A 79 0.00 -5.55 10.75
N THR A 80 -0.86 -6.07 9.85
CA THR A 80 -1.66 -7.25 10.13
C THR A 80 -2.12 -7.95 8.86
N PRO A 81 -2.32 -9.28 8.87
CA PRO A 81 -3.10 -9.92 7.82
C PRO A 81 -4.53 -9.39 7.82
N ALA A 82 -5.02 -9.04 6.64
CA ALA A 82 -6.35 -8.49 6.45
C ALA A 82 -6.94 -8.90 5.09
N PHE A 83 -8.27 -8.86 5.01
CA PHE A 83 -9.01 -8.73 3.76
C PHE A 83 -9.32 -7.27 3.52
N PHE A 84 -9.70 -6.94 2.30
CA PHE A 84 -10.14 -5.61 1.93
C PHE A 84 -11.52 -5.72 1.32
N GLU A 85 -12.44 -4.96 1.88
CA GLU A 85 -13.65 -4.59 1.16
C GLU A 85 -13.24 -3.51 0.15
N ILE A 86 -13.75 -3.62 -1.09
CA ILE A 86 -13.35 -2.78 -2.23
C ILE A 86 -14.58 -2.46 -3.06
N ASP A 87 -14.53 -1.32 -3.77
CA ASP A 87 -15.65 -0.81 -4.54
C ASP A 87 -15.35 -0.79 -6.04
N PRO A 88 -15.62 -1.87 -6.81
CA PRO A 88 -15.40 -1.87 -8.24
C PRO A 88 -16.43 -1.00 -8.98
N ARG A 89 -15.97 -0.17 -9.91
CA ARG A 89 -16.79 0.59 -10.87
C ARG A 89 -16.17 0.57 -12.27
N LEU A 90 -16.96 0.97 -13.26
CA LEU A 90 -16.53 1.01 -14.67
C LEU A 90 -16.28 2.45 -15.12
N THR A 91 -15.20 2.65 -15.85
CA THR A 91 -14.96 3.84 -16.69
C THR A 91 -15.87 3.82 -17.92
N LYS A 92 -15.87 4.91 -18.70
CA LYS A 92 -16.61 5.04 -19.97
C LYS A 92 -16.31 3.91 -20.97
N ASP A 93 -15.06 3.49 -21.02
CA ASP A 93 -14.53 2.43 -21.89
C ASP A 93 -14.55 1.03 -21.23
N GLY A 94 -15.22 0.88 -20.09
CA GLY A 94 -15.50 -0.42 -19.46
C GLY A 94 -14.36 -1.01 -18.65
N VAL A 95 -13.34 -0.21 -18.29
CA VAL A 95 -12.25 -0.65 -17.41
C VAL A 95 -12.71 -0.62 -15.96
N VAL A 96 -12.44 -1.70 -15.22
CA VAL A 96 -12.75 -1.79 -13.79
C VAL A 96 -11.71 -1.01 -12.99
N VAL A 97 -12.17 -0.07 -12.17
CA VAL A 97 -11.37 0.69 -11.20
C VAL A 97 -11.97 0.57 -9.80
N LEU A 98 -11.20 0.90 -8.77
CA LEU A 98 -11.68 0.91 -7.40
C LEU A 98 -12.08 2.34 -6.99
N MET A 99 -13.37 2.59 -6.81
CA MET A 99 -13.91 3.86 -6.33
C MET A 99 -15.32 3.69 -5.79
N HIS A 100 -15.55 4.14 -4.56
CA HIS A 100 -16.87 4.04 -3.96
C HIS A 100 -17.90 4.94 -4.64
N ASP A 101 -17.56 6.21 -4.88
CA ASP A 101 -18.51 7.19 -5.38
C ASP A 101 -18.72 7.06 -6.89
N ALA A 102 -19.88 7.48 -7.38
CA ALA A 102 -20.12 7.54 -8.83
C ALA A 102 -19.35 8.69 -9.51
N THR A 103 -18.82 9.62 -8.72
CA THR A 103 -18.15 10.85 -9.15
C THR A 103 -16.72 10.91 -8.62
N LEU A 104 -15.85 11.59 -9.36
CA LEU A 104 -14.42 11.73 -9.08
C LEU A 104 -14.11 12.72 -7.94
N ASP A 105 -15.06 13.59 -7.61
CA ASP A 105 -14.87 14.84 -6.88
C ASP A 105 -14.31 14.68 -5.46
N ARG A 106 -14.71 13.65 -4.72
CA ARG A 106 -14.34 13.51 -3.30
C ARG A 106 -12.90 13.01 -3.14
N THR A 107 -12.55 11.93 -3.83
CA THR A 107 -11.32 11.17 -3.58
C THR A 107 -10.26 11.37 -4.65
N THR A 108 -10.50 12.22 -5.66
CA THR A 108 -9.52 12.48 -6.73
C THR A 108 -9.41 13.95 -7.10
N THR A 109 -8.41 14.33 -7.88
CA THR A 109 -8.28 15.67 -8.46
C THR A 109 -9.24 15.93 -9.63
N GLY A 110 -9.98 14.92 -10.10
CA GLY A 110 -10.97 15.05 -11.16
C GLY A 110 -12.35 15.50 -10.66
N THR A 111 -13.24 15.77 -11.60
CA THR A 111 -14.62 16.19 -11.34
C THR A 111 -15.60 15.47 -12.26
N GLY A 112 -16.84 15.28 -11.81
CA GLY A 112 -17.91 14.67 -12.61
C GLY A 112 -17.96 13.14 -12.48
N LYS A 113 -18.83 12.50 -13.25
CA LYS A 113 -19.09 11.07 -13.13
C LYS A 113 -17.93 10.25 -13.71
N LEU A 114 -17.51 9.21 -13.01
CA LEU A 114 -16.50 8.26 -13.52
C LEU A 114 -16.88 7.68 -14.89
N ALA A 115 -18.16 7.39 -15.10
CA ALA A 115 -18.67 6.80 -16.33
C ALA A 115 -18.56 7.71 -17.57
N ASP A 116 -18.20 8.99 -17.38
CA ASP A 116 -18.00 9.95 -18.48
C ASP A 116 -16.52 10.02 -18.91
N HIS A 117 -15.59 9.39 -18.17
CA HIS A 117 -14.15 9.42 -18.41
C HIS A 117 -13.62 8.04 -18.82
N THR A 118 -12.70 8.00 -19.77
CA THR A 118 -11.93 6.80 -20.17
C THR A 118 -10.87 6.44 -19.12
N TRP A 119 -10.36 5.21 -19.15
CA TRP A 119 -9.26 4.82 -18.27
C TRP A 119 -8.03 5.72 -18.41
N GLU A 120 -7.66 6.09 -19.64
CA GLU A 120 -6.48 6.94 -19.87
C GLU A 120 -6.63 8.33 -19.25
N GLU A 121 -7.84 8.88 -19.23
CA GLU A 121 -8.15 10.15 -18.54
C GLU A 121 -8.11 9.98 -17.01
N VAL A 122 -8.77 8.94 -16.48
CA VAL A 122 -8.82 8.65 -15.04
C VAL A 122 -7.42 8.40 -14.48
N LYS A 123 -6.55 7.73 -15.24
CA LYS A 123 -5.17 7.43 -14.85
C LYS A 123 -4.30 8.67 -14.67
N GLN A 124 -4.66 9.81 -15.26
CA GLN A 124 -3.93 11.06 -15.06
C GLN A 124 -4.25 11.74 -13.72
N LEU A 125 -5.35 11.37 -13.07
CA LEU A 125 -5.80 11.97 -11.82
C LEU A 125 -4.88 11.58 -10.66
N ARG A 126 -4.98 12.32 -9.56
CA ARG A 126 -4.34 12.01 -8.27
C ARG A 126 -5.40 11.76 -7.23
N LEU A 127 -5.11 10.86 -6.30
CA LEU A 127 -5.96 10.58 -5.15
C LEU A 127 -5.85 11.69 -4.10
N LYS A 128 -6.92 11.84 -3.30
CA LYS A 128 -6.99 12.79 -2.18
C LYS A 128 -7.36 12.06 -0.90
N ASP A 129 -6.68 12.40 0.18
CA ASP A 129 -7.05 11.94 1.51
C ASP A 129 -8.38 12.54 1.98
N ARG A 130 -8.86 12.12 3.15
CA ARG A 130 -10.12 12.60 3.73
C ARG A 130 -10.15 14.11 4.04
N TYR A 131 -9.00 14.78 3.99
CA TYR A 131 -8.86 16.22 4.20
C TYR A 131 -8.70 16.98 2.87
N GLY A 132 -8.76 16.28 1.73
CA GLY A 132 -8.63 16.85 0.40
C GLY A 132 -7.19 17.08 -0.04
N LYS A 133 -6.19 16.60 0.71
CA LYS A 133 -4.78 16.71 0.34
C LYS A 133 -4.45 15.61 -0.68
N GLU A 134 -3.79 15.98 -1.77
CA GLU A 134 -3.30 15.01 -2.76
C GLU A 134 -2.28 14.04 -2.15
N THR A 135 -2.41 12.75 -2.49
CA THR A 135 -1.58 11.68 -1.92
C THR A 135 -0.66 11.03 -2.95
N GLU A 136 -1.25 10.44 -3.99
CA GLU A 136 -0.57 9.61 -5.01
C GLU A 136 -1.27 9.71 -6.37
#